data_AF-A0ABD5MQ10-F1
#
_entry.id   AF-A0ABD5MQ10-F1
#
_cell.length_a   1.000
_cell.length_b   1.000
_cell.length_c   1.000
_cell.angle_alpha   90.00
_cell.angle_beta   90.00
_cell.angle_gamma   90.00
#
_symmetry.space_group_name_H-M   'P 1'
#
loop_
_entity.id
_entity.type
_entity.pdbx_description
1 polymer ?
#
loop_
_entity_poly.entity_id
_entity_poly.type
_entity_poly.pdbx_seq_one_letter_code
_entity_poly.pdbx_strand_id
1 'polypeptide(L)' 'MGKTIELNDDLVERIEEHCEEDETIEEFLQELVSIYEQEGRFLQEGA' A
#
# COMPACT_ATOMS: atom_id res chain seq x y z
N MET A 1 -17.31 5.69 -4.26
CA MET A 1 -16.86 5.68 -5.66
C MET A 1 -15.47 5.12 -5.67
N GLY A 2 -15.22 4.02 -6.38
CA GLY A 2 -13.88 3.48 -6.54
C GLY A 2 -13.11 4.22 -7.63
N LYS A 3 -11.79 4.30 -7.49
CA LYS A 3 -10.87 4.63 -8.58
C LYS A 3 -10.10 3.37 -8.93
N THR A 4 -9.87 3.14 -10.20
CA THR A 4 -9.00 2.05 -10.66
C THR A 4 -7.57 2.55 -10.75
N ILE A 5 -6.63 1.71 -10.32
CA ILE A 5 -5.19 1.88 -10.54
C ILE A 5 -4.69 0.68 -11.35
N GLU A 6 -3.71 0.90 -12.22
CA GLU A 6 -3.05 -0.17 -12.96
C GLU A 6 -1.71 -0.45 -12.29
N LEU A 7 -1.45 -1.72 -11.99
CA LEU A 7 -0.21 -2.21 -11.40
C LEU A 7 0.43 -3.21 -12.36
N ASN A 8 1.75 -3.25 -12.38
CA ASN A 8 2.48 -4.26 -13.14
C ASN A 8 2.38 -5.63 -12.44
N ASP A 9 2.34 -6.72 -13.22
CA ASP A 9 2.20 -8.09 -12.72
C ASP A 9 3.27 -8.46 -11.68
N ASP A 10 4.54 -8.07 -11.87
CA ASP A 10 5.62 -8.33 -10.91
C ASP A 10 5.37 -7.65 -9.55
N LEU A 11 4.72 -6.49 -9.56
CA LEU A 11 4.35 -5.81 -8.31
C LEU A 11 3.14 -6.49 -7.66
N VAL A 12 2.16 -6.92 -8.45
CA VAL A 12 0.98 -7.62 -7.95
C VAL A 12 1.41 -8.92 -7.27
N GLU A 13 2.26 -9.73 -7.91
CA GLU A 13 2.76 -10.98 -7.34
C GLU A 13 3.45 -10.75 -5.99
N ARG A 14 4.31 -9.72 -5.90
CA ARG A 14 4.99 -9.36 -4.65
C ARG A 14 4.03 -8.90 -3.54
N ILE A 15 2.96 -8.20 -3.90
CA ILE A 15 1.93 -7.77 -2.94
C ILE A 15 1.19 -9.02 -2.45
N GLU A 16 0.75 -9.90 -3.35
CA GLU A 16 0.04 -11.14 -3.00
C GLU A 16 0.89 -12.06 -2.11
N GLU A 17 2.20 -12.13 -2.30
CA GLU A 17 3.13 -12.86 -1.42
C GLU A 17 3.18 -12.30 0.02
N HIS A 18 2.82 -11.03 0.21
CA HIS A 18 2.85 -10.34 1.50
C HIS A 18 1.46 -10.15 2.10
N CYS A 19 0.39 -10.48 1.36
CA CYS A 19 -0.96 -10.48 1.88
C CYS A 19 -1.16 -11.60 2.89
N GLU A 20 -1.87 -11.30 3.98
CA GLU A 20 -2.32 -12.29 4.96
C GLU A 20 -3.48 -13.15 4.41
N GLU A 21 -3.82 -14.26 5.08
CA GLU A 21 -4.94 -15.11 4.67
C GLU A 21 -6.24 -14.29 4.61
N ASP A 22 -6.93 -14.33 3.46
CA ASP A 22 -8.13 -13.55 3.14
C ASP A 22 -7.93 -12.02 3.01
N GLU A 23 -6.69 -11.52 3.05
CA GLU A 23 -6.39 -10.10 2.84
C GLU A 23 -6.44 -9.74 1.35
N THR A 24 -7.08 -8.62 1.02
CA THR A 24 -7.08 -8.06 -0.33
C THR A 24 -5.90 -7.12 -0.56
N ILE A 25 -5.52 -6.94 -1.83
CA ILE A 25 -4.52 -5.94 -2.24
C ILE A 25 -4.90 -4.51 -1.76
N GLU A 26 -6.19 -4.19 -1.70
CA GLU A 26 -6.64 -2.88 -1.21
C GLU A 26 -6.35 -2.71 0.28
N GLU A 27 -6.59 -3.74 1.09
CA GLU A 27 -6.32 -3.74 2.53
C GLU A 27 -4.81 -3.65 2.80
N PHE A 28 -4.00 -4.44 2.10
CA PHE A 28 -2.55 -4.38 2.20
C PHE A 28 -2.01 -2.97 1.88
N LEU A 29 -2.52 -2.33 0.81
CA LEU A 29 -2.12 -0.97 0.46
C LEU A 29 -2.59 0.07 1.50
N GLN A 30 -3.76 -0.12 2.12
CA GLN A 30 -4.23 0.75 3.20
C GLN A 30 -3.36 0.64 4.46
N GLU A 31 -2.93 -0.56 4.82
CA GLU A 31 -1.98 -0.80 5.91
C GLU A 31 -0.64 -0.12 5.60
N LEU A 32 -0.09 -0.26 4.39
CA LEU A 32 1.14 0.43 3.99
C LEU A 32 1.03 1.96 4.06
N VAL A 33 -0.09 2.53 3.62
CA VAL A 33 -0.35 3.98 3.74
C VAL A 33 -0.43 4.38 5.21
N SER A 34 -1.11 3.58 6.04
CA SER A 34 -1.22 3.84 7.48
C SER A 34 0.14 3.81 8.17
N ILE A 35 1.03 2.89 7.80
CA ILE A 35 2.43 2.85 8.28
C ILE A 35 3.16 4.13 7.86
N TYR A 36 3.05 4.54 6.59
CA TYR A 36 3.67 5.77 6.10
C TYR A 36 3.17 7.03 6.85
N GLU A 37 1.88 7.10 7.15
CA GLU A 37 1.27 8.21 7.90
C GLU A 37 1.64 8.20 9.39
N GLN A 38 1.68 7.03 10.02
CA GLN A 38 2.02 6.88 11.45
C GLN A 38 3.50 7.06 11.73
N GLU A 39 4.39 6.56 10.87
CA GLU A 39 5.83 6.70 11.08
C GLU A 39 6.34 8.12 10.81
N GLY A 40 5.54 9.01 10.21
CA GLY A 40 5.82 10.45 10.09
C GLY A 40 7.16 10.78 9.39
N ARG A 41 7.86 9.78 8.85
CA ARG A 41 9.12 9.93 8.15
C ARG A 41 8.81 10.29 6.70
N PHE A 42 8.46 11.56 6.45
CA PHE A 42 8.84 12.34 5.27
C PHE A 42 7.96 13.57 5.00
N LEU A 43 7.01 13.95 5.87
CA LEU A 43 6.40 15.30 5.84
C LEU A 43 7.26 16.37 6.53
N GLN A 44 8.59 16.19 6.54
CA GLN A 44 9.58 17.21 6.88
C GLN A 44 10.64 17.32 5.77
N GLU A 45 10.24 17.62 4.54
CA GLU A 45 11.07 18.42 3.64
C GLU A 45 10.22 19.57 3.10
N GLY A 46 10.32 20.72 3.78
CA GLY A 46 9.59 21.93 3.40
C GLY A 46 9.48 22.99 4.50
N ALA A 47 10.57 23.29 5.22
CA ALA A 47 10.75 24.56 5.93
C ALA A 47 12.21 25.01 5.84
#